data_AF-A0A659PK04-F1
#
_entry.id   AF-A0A659PK04-F1
#
_cell.length_a   1.000
_cell.length_b   1.000
_cell.length_c   1.000
_cell.angle_alpha   90.00
_cell.angle_beta   90.00
_cell.angle_gamma   90.00
#
_symmetry.space_group_name_H-M   'P 1'
#
loop_
_entity.id
_entity.type
_entity.pdbx_description
1 polymer ?
#
loop_
_entity_poly.entity_id
_entity_poly.type
_entity_poly.pdbx_seq_one_letter_code
_entity_poly.pdbx_strand_id
1 'polypeptide(L)'
;MKLTQRLSLRVRLTLIFLILVSITWAISSFVAWRKTTDNVDELFDTQLMLFARRLSTLDLNEINAPQRMAHTPKKLKHGHIDDDALAFAIFSADGKMLLHDGDNGQDIPYRYRREGFDNGYLKDDNDLWRFLWLNSVDGKYRIVVGQEWDYREDMALAIVAAQLTPWLIALPFMLLILLLLLHRELRPLKKLAQALRFRSPESETPLDAKGVPSEVRPLVEALNQLFSRIHSMMVRERRFTSDAAHELRSPLAALKVQTEVAQLSGDDPLSRDKALTQLHAGIDRATRLVDQLLTLSRLDSLNNLQDVAEISLEELLQSAVMDIYHPAQQANIDVRLQLNAHDVIRTGQPLLLSLLVRNLLDNAIRYSPQGSVVDVTLHARSFPVREHGPGEAPERRTQSG
;
A
#
# COMPACT_ATOMS: atom_id res chain seq x y z
N MET A 1 -19.59 8.81 0.24
CA MET A 1 -18.24 8.22 0.01
C MET A 1 -17.70 8.33 -1.44
N LYS A 2 -18.52 8.51 -2.49
CA LYS A 2 -18.04 8.59 -3.90
C LYS A 2 -17.28 9.88 -4.29
N LEU A 3 -17.45 11.02 -3.60
CA LEU A 3 -16.71 12.25 -3.92
C LEU A 3 -15.21 12.18 -3.60
N THR A 4 -14.78 11.30 -2.68
CA THR A 4 -13.38 11.27 -2.22
C THR A 4 -12.42 10.49 -3.12
N GLN A 5 -12.92 9.76 -4.12
CA GLN A 5 -12.08 8.94 -5.01
C GLN A 5 -11.33 9.75 -6.07
N ARG A 6 -11.78 10.97 -6.39
CA ARG A 6 -11.08 11.86 -7.35
C ARG A 6 -10.03 12.77 -6.69
N LEU A 7 -9.98 12.79 -5.36
CA LEU A 7 -9.03 13.61 -4.61
C LEU A 7 -7.72 12.84 -4.42
N SER A 8 -6.60 13.53 -4.52
CA SER A 8 -5.27 12.96 -4.21
C SER A 8 -5.30 12.28 -2.83
N LEU A 9 -4.63 11.13 -2.69
CA LEU A 9 -4.51 10.39 -1.43
C LEU A 9 -4.15 11.33 -0.26
N ARG A 10 -3.29 12.31 -0.52
CA ARG A 10 -2.91 13.36 0.44
C ARG A 10 -4.13 14.14 0.94
N VAL A 11 -4.94 14.68 0.03
CA VAL A 11 -6.11 15.49 0.36
C VAL A 11 -7.17 14.67 1.08
N ARG A 12 -7.35 13.41 0.66
CA ARG A 12 -8.28 12.49 1.31
C ARG A 12 -7.86 12.15 2.73
N LEU A 13 -6.58 11.81 2.95
CA LEU A 13 -6.05 11.54 4.29
C LEU A 13 -6.16 12.79 5.18
N THR A 14 -5.78 13.97 4.68
CA THR A 14 -5.88 15.20 5.48
C THR A 14 -7.33 15.54 5.83
N LEU A 15 -8.28 15.36 4.90
CA LEU A 15 -9.71 15.55 5.19
C LEU A 15 -10.23 14.58 6.23
N ILE A 16 -9.90 13.29 6.11
CA ILE A 16 -10.32 12.26 7.07
C ILE A 16 -9.75 12.58 8.46
N PHE A 17 -8.47 12.92 8.55
CA PHE A 17 -7.85 13.29 9.82
C PHE A 17 -8.45 14.57 10.40
N LEU A 18 -8.69 15.59 9.58
CA LEU A 18 -9.32 16.83 10.02
C LEU A 18 -10.72 16.58 10.56
N ILE A 19 -11.52 15.77 9.88
CA ILE A 19 -12.86 15.36 10.32
C ILE A 19 -12.76 14.55 11.63
N LEU A 20 -11.86 13.57 11.70
CA LEU A 20 -11.68 12.74 12.89
C LEU A 20 -11.30 13.60 14.11
N VAL A 21 -10.28 14.45 13.96
CA VAL A 21 -9.83 15.36 15.03
C VAL A 21 -10.96 16.30 15.44
N SER A 22 -11.69 16.87 14.49
CA SER A 22 -12.81 17.77 14.79
C SER A 22 -13.93 17.06 15.55
N ILE A 23 -14.28 15.83 15.16
CA ILE A 23 -15.31 15.02 15.84
C ILE A 23 -14.84 14.66 17.26
N THR A 24 -13.62 14.16 17.41
CA THR A 24 -13.06 13.81 18.72
C THR A 24 -13.00 15.03 19.64
N TRP A 25 -12.63 16.19 19.09
CA TRP A 25 -12.57 17.45 19.83
C TRP A 25 -13.95 17.95 20.24
N ALA A 26 -14.94 17.89 19.33
CA ALA A 26 -16.32 18.24 19.64
C ALA A 26 -16.94 17.34 20.73
N ILE A 27 -16.72 16.02 20.65
CA ILE A 27 -17.19 15.07 21.67
C ILE A 27 -16.50 15.34 23.01
N SER A 28 -15.18 15.51 23.01
CA SER A 28 -14.41 15.78 24.24
C SER A 28 -14.82 17.10 24.88
N SER A 29 -15.02 18.15 24.08
CA SER A 29 -15.48 19.46 24.55
C SER A 29 -16.88 19.38 25.14
N PHE A 30 -17.80 18.64 24.51
CA PHE A 30 -19.16 18.44 25.01
C PHE A 30 -19.18 17.66 26.33
N VAL A 31 -18.38 16.59 26.44
CA VAL A 31 -18.24 15.82 27.68
C VAL A 31 -17.60 16.66 28.79
N ALA A 32 -16.57 17.44 28.46
CA ALA A 32 -15.91 18.33 29.42
C ALA A 32 -16.87 19.41 29.93
N TRP A 33 -17.65 20.03 29.03
CA TRP A 33 -18.69 20.99 29.39
C TRP A 33 -19.67 20.38 30.41
N ARG A 34 -20.30 19.26 30.04
CA ARG A 34 -21.29 18.60 30.89
C ARG A 34 -20.75 18.17 32.25
N LYS A 35 -19.54 17.58 32.27
CA LYS A 35 -18.92 17.14 33.52
C LYS A 35 -18.52 18.31 34.41
N THR A 36 -18.13 19.44 33.82
CA THR A 36 -17.76 20.63 34.58
C THR A 36 -18.98 21.29 35.19
N THR A 37 -20.08 21.45 34.45
CA THR A 37 -21.32 22.03 34.98
C THR A 37 -21.87 21.19 36.14
N ASP A 38 -21.94 19.86 35.99
CA ASP A 38 -22.46 18.96 37.03
C ASP A 38 -21.60 19.04 38.32
N ASN A 39 -20.26 19.04 38.16
CA ASN A 39 -19.33 19.15 39.30
C ASN A 39 -19.42 20.52 39.99
N VAL A 40 -19.57 21.59 39.22
CA VAL A 40 -19.66 22.96 39.73
C VAL A 40 -20.94 23.12 40.56
N ASP A 41 -22.07 22.58 40.09
CA ASP A 41 -23.33 22.58 40.83
C ASP A 41 -23.23 21.83 42.16
N GLU A 42 -22.63 20.64 42.18
CA GLU A 42 -22.45 19.85 43.40
C GLU A 42 -21.52 20.54 44.40
N LEU A 43 -20.43 21.15 43.92
CA LEU A 43 -19.50 21.92 44.75
C LEU A 43 -20.19 23.12 45.40
N PHE A 44 -20.96 23.89 44.64
CA PHE A 44 -21.66 25.06 45.16
C PHE A 44 -22.80 24.70 46.10
N ASP A 45 -23.59 23.66 45.81
CA ASP A 45 -24.63 23.17 46.73
C ASP A 45 -24.00 22.69 48.06
N THR A 46 -22.83 22.05 47.99
CA THR A 46 -22.07 21.65 49.19
C THR A 46 -21.57 22.86 49.98
N GLN A 47 -21.05 23.90 49.31
CA GLN A 47 -20.62 25.14 49.95
C GLN A 47 -21.78 25.86 50.66
N LEU A 48 -22.93 25.99 49.99
CA LEU A 48 -24.16 26.54 50.58
C LEU A 48 -24.56 25.77 51.83
N MET A 49 -24.54 24.44 51.78
CA MET A 49 -24.86 23.60 52.94
C MET A 49 -23.88 23.78 54.10
N LEU A 50 -22.58 23.82 53.84
CA LEU A 50 -21.58 24.04 54.88
C LEU A 50 -21.70 25.44 55.50
N PHE A 51 -21.99 26.46 54.67
CA PHE A 51 -22.19 27.82 55.14
C PHE A 51 -23.46 27.94 56.01
N ALA A 52 -24.59 27.40 55.53
CA ALA A 52 -25.84 27.39 56.28
C ALA A 52 -25.74 26.61 57.59
N ARG A 53 -25.00 25.49 57.63
CA ARG A 53 -24.73 24.73 58.87
C ARG A 53 -23.86 25.51 59.85
N ARG A 54 -22.84 26.23 59.37
CA ARG A 54 -22.03 27.10 60.24
C ARG A 54 -22.89 28.23 60.83
N LEU A 55 -23.80 28.78 60.03
CA LEU A 55 -24.73 29.80 60.47
C LEU A 55 -25.76 29.26 61.48
N SER A 56 -26.21 28.01 61.35
CA SER A 56 -27.15 27.39 62.29
C SER A 56 -26.55 27.08 63.66
N THR A 57 -25.22 26.94 63.75
CA THR A 57 -24.50 26.70 65.00
C THR A 57 -24.08 27.98 65.73
N LEU A 58 -24.24 29.15 65.12
CA LEU A 58 -23.96 30.43 65.79
C LEU A 58 -25.11 30.76 66.74
N ASP A 59 -24.80 30.96 68.02
CA ASP A 59 -25.79 31.38 69.02
C ASP A 59 -26.12 32.88 68.82
N LEU A 60 -27.28 33.13 68.24
CA LEU A 60 -27.76 34.49 67.94
C LEU A 60 -28.17 35.27 69.20
N ASN A 61 -28.29 34.61 70.36
CA ASN A 61 -28.68 35.28 71.60
C ASN A 61 -27.52 36.07 72.25
N GLU A 62 -26.26 35.73 71.94
CA GLU A 62 -25.08 36.44 72.45
C GLU A 62 -24.64 37.63 71.58
N ILE A 63 -25.21 37.77 70.39
CA ILE A 63 -24.74 38.73 69.40
C ILE A 63 -25.75 39.87 69.26
N ASN A 64 -25.42 41.06 69.77
CA ASN A 64 -25.99 42.34 69.33
C ASN A 64 -25.57 42.63 67.86
N ALA A 65 -25.96 41.73 66.95
CA ALA A 65 -25.52 41.66 65.57
C ALA A 65 -26.01 42.80 64.64
N PRO A 66 -27.25 43.33 64.78
CA PRO A 66 -27.77 44.24 63.75
C PRO A 66 -26.98 45.56 63.64
N GLN A 67 -26.25 45.98 64.69
CA GLN A 67 -25.48 47.22 64.68
C GLN A 67 -24.02 47.08 64.23
N ARG A 68 -23.44 45.87 64.19
CA ARG A 68 -22.03 45.68 63.80
C ARG A 68 -21.84 45.29 62.32
N MET A 69 -22.79 44.57 61.72
CA MET A 69 -22.65 44.10 60.33
C MET A 69 -22.89 45.19 59.29
N ALA A 70 -23.73 46.19 59.59
CA ALA A 70 -23.98 47.36 58.73
C ALA A 70 -22.73 48.23 58.44
N HIS A 71 -21.60 47.97 59.12
CA HIS A 71 -20.37 48.76 59.03
C HIS A 71 -19.12 47.93 58.69
N THR A 72 -19.27 46.75 58.10
CA THR A 72 -18.10 46.01 57.60
C THR A 72 -17.65 46.62 56.28
N PRO A 73 -16.46 47.24 56.18
CA PRO A 73 -16.03 47.86 54.92
C PRO A 73 -15.78 46.79 53.84
N LYS A 74 -16.40 46.94 52.66
CA LYS A 74 -16.10 46.19 51.42
C LYS A 74 -14.64 46.45 51.00
N LYS A 75 -13.68 45.81 51.65
CA LYS A 75 -12.24 45.97 51.40
C LYS A 75 -11.53 44.63 51.36
N LEU A 76 -11.98 43.72 50.50
CA LEU A 76 -11.10 42.67 50.01
C LEU A 76 -11.56 42.11 48.65
N LYS A 77 -11.47 42.92 47.58
CA LYS A 77 -11.56 42.39 46.21
C LYS A 77 -10.34 41.53 45.91
N HIS A 78 -10.49 40.20 45.91
CA HIS A 78 -9.51 39.27 45.37
C HIS A 78 -10.14 38.55 44.16
N GLY A 79 -9.80 39.00 42.95
CA GLY A 79 -10.35 38.44 41.70
C GLY A 79 -11.72 38.99 41.30
N HIS A 80 -12.29 38.44 40.23
CA HIS A 80 -13.65 38.73 39.71
C HIS A 80 -14.77 38.11 40.58
N ILE A 81 -14.54 37.94 41.87
CA ILE A 81 -15.57 37.45 42.78
C ILE A 81 -16.39 38.69 43.15
N ASP A 82 -17.56 38.86 42.55
CA ASP A 82 -18.50 39.86 43.02
C ASP A 82 -18.97 39.44 44.42
N ASP A 83 -18.70 40.31 45.39
CA ASP A 83 -19.06 40.11 46.81
C ASP A 83 -20.59 39.97 46.99
N ASP A 84 -21.38 40.25 45.95
CA ASP A 84 -22.84 40.25 45.95
C ASP A 84 -23.45 38.89 45.50
N ALA A 85 -22.63 37.91 45.09
CA ALA A 85 -23.09 36.60 44.56
C ALA A 85 -23.65 35.64 45.61
N LEU A 86 -23.47 35.92 46.89
CA LEU A 86 -23.98 35.14 48.02
C LEU A 86 -24.82 36.04 48.92
N ALA A 87 -26.00 35.56 49.29
CA ALA A 87 -26.91 36.27 50.17
C ALA A 87 -27.33 35.39 51.36
N PHE A 88 -27.49 35.95 52.55
CA PHE A 88 -28.10 35.23 53.68
C PHE A 88 -29.09 36.09 54.45
N ALA A 89 -30.12 35.42 54.96
CA ALA A 89 -31.06 36.01 55.90
C ALA A 89 -31.51 34.99 56.95
N ILE A 90 -31.83 35.49 58.13
CA ILE A 90 -32.36 34.70 59.24
C ILE A 90 -33.73 35.26 59.57
N PHE A 91 -34.73 34.39 59.55
CA PHE A 91 -36.12 34.70 59.88
C PHE A 91 -36.50 34.05 61.21
N SER A 92 -37.40 34.69 61.94
CA SER A 92 -38.17 34.06 63.02
C SER A 92 -39.03 32.92 62.46
N ALA A 93 -39.45 31.99 63.31
CA ALA A 93 -40.47 30.99 62.98
C ALA A 93 -41.76 31.61 62.38
N ASP A 94 -42.09 32.85 62.79
CA ASP A 94 -43.25 33.61 62.31
C ASP A 94 -43.02 34.34 60.97
N GLY A 95 -41.82 34.25 60.39
CA GLY A 95 -41.49 34.86 59.10
C GLY A 95 -41.02 36.31 59.15
N LYS A 96 -40.77 36.87 60.34
CA LYS A 96 -40.12 38.18 60.49
C LYS A 96 -38.60 38.06 60.30
N MET A 97 -38.02 38.87 59.41
CA MET A 97 -36.56 38.92 59.22
C MET A 97 -35.88 39.49 60.48
N LEU A 98 -34.86 38.80 60.97
CA LEU A 98 -34.11 39.12 62.18
C LEU A 98 -32.68 39.59 61.87
N LEU A 99 -32.03 38.95 60.88
CA LEU A 99 -30.67 39.25 60.46
C LEU A 99 -30.55 39.06 58.94
N HIS A 100 -29.68 39.85 58.31
CA HIS A 100 -29.25 39.70 56.92
C HIS A 100 -27.78 40.13 56.79
N ASP A 101 -27.16 39.80 55.66
CA ASP A 101 -25.78 40.19 55.31
C ASP A 101 -25.55 41.71 55.17
N GLY A 102 -26.59 42.47 54.82
CA GLY A 102 -26.51 43.91 54.56
C GLY A 102 -26.50 44.30 53.08
N ASP A 103 -26.49 43.31 52.19
CA ASP A 103 -26.57 43.46 50.74
C ASP A 103 -27.85 42.72 50.25
N ASN A 104 -27.73 41.73 49.36
CA ASN A 104 -28.85 41.00 48.73
C ASN A 104 -29.72 40.20 49.72
N GLY A 105 -29.25 39.93 50.95
CA GLY A 105 -29.99 39.20 51.97
C GLY A 105 -31.26 39.90 52.45
N GLN A 106 -31.31 41.23 52.40
CA GLN A 106 -32.49 42.00 52.84
C GLN A 106 -33.70 41.82 51.89
N ASP A 107 -33.42 41.47 50.64
CA ASP A 107 -34.41 41.36 49.58
C ASP A 107 -34.93 39.93 49.38
N ILE A 108 -34.44 38.98 50.17
CA ILE A 108 -34.90 37.58 50.15
C ILE A 108 -36.36 37.52 50.63
N PRO A 109 -37.32 37.05 49.79
CA PRO A 109 -38.69 36.86 50.23
C PRO A 109 -38.81 35.63 51.13
N TYR A 110 -39.57 35.76 52.22
CA TYR A 110 -39.87 34.62 53.08
C TYR A 110 -40.79 33.60 52.36
N ARG A 111 -40.22 32.47 51.94
CA ARG A 111 -40.93 31.39 51.21
C ARG A 111 -40.62 30.01 51.77
N TYR A 112 -40.47 29.89 53.09
CA TYR A 112 -40.18 28.61 53.72
C TYR A 112 -41.35 27.62 53.55
N ARG A 113 -41.09 26.49 52.88
CA ARG A 113 -42.02 25.36 52.74
C ARG A 113 -41.50 24.08 53.42
N ARG A 114 -40.23 23.77 53.19
CA ARG A 114 -39.51 22.62 53.74
C ARG A 114 -38.03 22.95 53.83
N GLU A 115 -37.29 22.20 54.63
CA GLU A 115 -35.83 22.23 54.58
C GLU A 115 -35.32 21.69 53.23
N GLY A 116 -34.22 22.26 52.75
CA GLY A 116 -33.58 21.88 51.50
C GLY A 116 -33.51 23.01 50.49
N PHE A 117 -33.14 22.65 49.26
CA PHE A 117 -32.92 23.62 48.19
C PHE A 117 -34.23 24.00 47.47
N ASP A 118 -34.40 25.28 47.18
CA ASP A 118 -35.47 25.85 46.35
C ASP A 118 -34.88 26.90 45.39
N ASN A 119 -35.53 27.14 44.26
CA ASN A 119 -35.13 28.19 43.31
C ASN A 119 -36.14 29.34 43.37
N GLY A 120 -35.67 30.58 43.29
CA GLY A 120 -36.54 31.75 43.32
C GLY A 120 -35.85 33.02 42.86
N TYR A 121 -36.49 34.14 43.14
CA TYR A 121 -36.04 35.49 42.79
C TYR A 121 -36.03 36.34 44.07
N LEU A 122 -35.16 37.34 44.15
CA LEU A 122 -35.26 38.36 45.19
C LEU A 122 -36.45 39.29 44.90
N LYS A 123 -36.79 40.18 45.84
CA LYS A 123 -37.98 41.05 45.70
C LYS A 123 -37.86 42.08 44.57
N ASP A 124 -36.67 42.63 44.35
CA ASP A 124 -36.38 43.70 43.39
C ASP A 124 -35.38 43.28 42.31
N ASP A 125 -35.18 41.97 42.15
CA ASP A 125 -34.24 41.37 41.19
C ASP A 125 -34.94 40.24 40.40
N ASN A 126 -34.67 40.17 39.10
CA ASN A 126 -35.19 39.16 38.18
C ASN A 126 -34.20 38.03 37.92
N ASP A 127 -33.01 38.07 38.52
CA ASP A 127 -32.01 37.02 38.37
C ASP A 127 -32.43 35.79 39.18
N LEU A 128 -32.09 34.60 38.68
CA LEU A 128 -32.49 33.35 39.30
C LEU A 128 -31.53 33.02 40.45
N TRP A 129 -32.07 32.78 41.64
CA TRP A 129 -31.30 32.43 42.83
C TRP A 129 -31.60 31.00 43.29
N ARG A 130 -30.55 30.30 43.71
CA ARG A 130 -30.60 28.99 44.38
C ARG A 130 -30.55 29.21 45.89
N PHE A 131 -31.65 28.93 46.58
CA PHE A 131 -31.78 29.09 48.03
C PHE A 131 -31.68 27.75 48.75
N LEU A 132 -31.03 27.74 49.91
CA LEU A 132 -31.05 26.63 50.86
C LEU A 132 -31.71 27.09 52.15
N TRP A 133 -32.82 26.43 52.52
CA TRP A 133 -33.53 26.66 53.76
C TRP A 133 -33.16 25.60 54.80
N LEU A 134 -32.75 26.02 55.99
CA LEU A 134 -32.50 25.15 57.15
C LEU A 134 -33.15 25.71 58.41
N ASN A 135 -33.60 24.85 59.31
CA ASN A 135 -33.96 25.29 60.66
C ASN A 135 -32.72 25.30 61.56
N SER A 136 -32.71 26.22 62.52
CA SER A 136 -31.75 26.19 63.63
C SER A 136 -32.00 24.95 64.52
N VAL A 137 -30.97 24.51 65.23
CA VAL A 137 -31.01 23.33 66.13
C VAL A 137 -32.13 23.46 67.18
N ASP A 138 -32.41 24.69 67.63
CA ASP A 138 -33.45 24.99 68.61
C ASP A 138 -34.86 25.16 68.00
N GLY A 139 -35.00 25.09 66.67
CA GLY A 139 -36.26 25.27 65.95
C GLY A 139 -36.85 26.70 65.95
N LYS A 140 -36.19 27.64 66.61
CA LYS A 140 -36.67 29.04 66.78
C LYS A 140 -36.43 29.92 65.55
N TYR A 141 -35.43 29.59 64.74
CA TYR A 141 -34.96 30.41 63.62
C TYR A 141 -34.93 29.60 62.32
N ARG A 142 -35.26 30.28 61.22
CA ARG A 142 -35.17 29.75 59.84
C ARG A 142 -34.05 30.49 59.12
N ILE A 143 -33.05 29.75 58.67
CA ILE A 143 -31.88 30.28 57.99
C ILE A 143 -32.04 30.02 56.50
N VAL A 144 -31.84 31.06 55.70
CA VAL A 144 -31.76 30.96 54.25
C VAL A 144 -30.43 31.50 53.77
N VAL A 145 -29.80 30.74 52.88
CA VAL A 145 -28.61 31.16 52.13
C VAL A 145 -28.93 31.02 50.66
N GLY A 146 -28.73 32.09 49.90
CA GLY A 146 -28.93 32.16 48.45
C GLY A 146 -27.61 32.33 47.71
N GLN A 147 -27.54 31.79 46.51
CA GLN A 147 -26.51 32.10 45.53
C GLN A 147 -27.16 32.39 44.18
N GLU A 148 -26.65 33.39 43.47
CA GLU A 148 -27.07 33.71 42.11
C GLU A 148 -26.68 32.61 41.11
N TRP A 149 -27.57 32.32 40.14
CA TRP A 149 -27.34 31.29 39.13
C TRP A 149 -26.28 31.71 38.11
N ASP A 150 -26.28 32.99 37.70
CA ASP A 150 -25.35 33.52 36.70
C ASP A 150 -23.90 33.41 37.18
N TYR A 151 -23.65 33.60 38.48
CA TYR A 151 -22.33 33.34 39.06
C TYR A 151 -21.86 31.88 38.88
N ARG A 152 -22.77 30.91 38.94
CA ARG A 152 -22.43 29.50 38.69
C ARG A 152 -22.10 29.26 37.22
N GLU A 153 -22.87 29.87 36.31
CA GLU A 153 -22.67 29.76 34.88
C GLU A 153 -21.35 30.40 34.44
N ASP A 154 -21.04 31.60 34.94
CA ASP A 154 -19.79 32.31 34.67
C ASP A 154 -18.56 31.53 35.18
N MET A 155 -18.65 30.95 36.38
CA MET A 155 -17.60 30.09 36.92
C MET A 155 -17.44 28.81 36.10
N ALA A 156 -18.53 28.17 35.68
CA ALA A 156 -18.49 27.00 34.82
C ALA A 156 -17.83 27.34 33.46
N LEU A 157 -18.22 28.46 32.84
CA LEU A 157 -17.65 28.98 31.60
C LEU A 157 -16.15 29.26 31.75
N ALA A 158 -15.74 29.92 32.83
CA ALA A 158 -14.34 30.23 33.11
C ALA A 158 -13.49 28.97 33.25
N ILE A 159 -13.98 27.96 33.99
CA ILE A 159 -13.29 26.67 34.16
C ILE A 159 -13.20 25.94 32.82
N VAL A 160 -14.29 25.87 32.05
CA VAL A 160 -14.27 25.23 30.73
C VAL A 160 -13.32 25.95 29.77
N ALA A 161 -13.35 27.28 29.74
CA ALA A 161 -12.46 28.07 28.90
C ALA A 161 -10.99 27.84 29.27
N ALA A 162 -10.65 27.85 30.55
CA ALA A 162 -9.30 27.54 31.03
C ALA A 162 -8.85 26.13 30.62
N GLN A 163 -9.75 25.15 30.63
CA GLN A 163 -9.45 23.77 30.23
C GLN A 163 -9.34 23.60 28.71
N LEU A 164 -10.16 24.29 27.91
CA LEU A 164 -10.19 24.16 26.45
C LEU A 164 -9.12 25.00 25.75
N THR A 165 -8.68 26.11 26.33
CA THR A 165 -7.69 27.02 25.70
C THR A 165 -6.40 26.31 25.29
N PRO A 166 -5.75 25.47 26.15
CA PRO A 166 -4.56 24.73 25.75
C PRO A 166 -4.81 23.78 24.58
N TRP A 167 -6.00 23.18 24.49
CA TRP A 167 -6.36 22.24 23.44
C TRP A 167 -6.64 22.96 22.11
N LEU A 168 -7.29 24.13 22.17
CA LEU A 168 -7.53 24.99 21.01
C LEU A 168 -6.20 25.44 20.39
N ILE A 169 -5.19 25.73 21.21
CA ILE A 169 -3.84 26.07 20.75
C ILE A 169 -3.12 24.82 20.25
N ALA A 170 -3.21 23.68 20.95
CA ALA A 170 -2.52 22.45 20.56
C ALA A 170 -2.99 21.88 19.21
N LEU A 171 -4.28 22.03 18.87
CA LEU A 171 -4.88 21.50 17.65
C LEU A 171 -4.19 21.99 16.35
N PRO A 172 -4.04 23.31 16.08
CA PRO A 172 -3.36 23.79 14.89
C PRO A 172 -1.88 23.36 14.83
N PHE A 173 -1.18 23.30 15.97
CA PHE A 173 0.19 22.79 16.01
C PHE A 173 0.24 21.30 15.63
N MET A 174 -0.66 20.47 16.18
CA MET A 174 -0.76 19.06 15.82
C MET A 174 -1.07 18.87 14.33
N LEU A 175 -2.03 19.65 13.80
CA LEU A 175 -2.39 19.62 12.39
C LEU A 175 -1.21 20.02 11.49
N LEU A 176 -0.47 21.07 11.86
CA LEU A 176 0.71 21.53 11.14
C LEU A 176 1.80 20.44 11.11
N ILE A 177 2.10 19.83 12.26
CA ILE A 177 3.08 18.74 12.37
C ILE A 177 2.64 17.56 11.50
N LEU A 178 1.37 17.16 11.55
CA LEU A 178 0.82 16.09 10.72
C LEU A 178 0.97 16.39 9.22
N LEU A 179 0.67 17.62 8.80
CA LEU A 179 0.80 18.05 7.41
C LEU A 179 2.26 18.02 6.93
N LEU A 180 3.20 18.42 7.78
CA LEU A 180 4.63 18.36 7.51
C LEU A 180 5.12 16.91 7.40
N LEU A 181 4.68 16.04 8.32
CA LEU A 181 5.03 14.62 8.35
C LEU A 181 4.52 13.91 7.09
N LEU A 182 3.24 14.08 6.75
CA LEU A 182 2.64 13.55 5.52
C LEU A 182 3.36 14.07 4.27
N HIS A 183 3.74 15.35 4.24
CA HIS A 183 4.47 15.91 3.11
C HIS A 183 5.84 15.26 2.94
N ARG A 184 6.55 15.03 4.05
CA ARG A 184 7.87 14.40 4.07
C ARG A 184 7.80 12.93 3.65
N GLU A 185 6.85 12.17 4.19
CA GLU A 185 6.71 10.72 3.92
C GLU A 185 6.21 10.42 2.49
N LEU A 186 5.40 11.29 1.89
CA LEU A 186 4.90 11.09 0.52
C LEU A 186 5.84 11.65 -0.56
N ARG A 187 6.86 12.44 -0.20
CA ARG A 187 7.81 13.05 -1.14
C ARG A 187 8.62 12.00 -1.94
N PRO A 188 9.16 10.91 -1.34
CA PRO A 188 9.85 9.86 -2.08
C PRO A 188 8.96 9.19 -3.13
N LEU A 189 7.68 8.97 -2.80
CA LEU A 189 6.70 8.38 -3.71
C LEU A 189 6.49 9.24 -4.97
N LYS A 190 6.40 10.56 -4.79
CA LYS A 190 6.28 11.52 -5.90
C LYS A 190 7.53 11.52 -6.79
N LYS A 191 8.72 11.43 -6.19
CA LYS A 191 9.98 11.31 -6.93
C LYS A 191 10.03 10.03 -7.75
N LEU A 192 9.67 8.89 -7.17
CA LEU A 192 9.56 7.60 -7.88
C LEU A 192 8.58 7.68 -9.05
N ALA A 193 7.39 8.26 -8.84
CA ALA A 193 6.40 8.42 -9.90
C ALA A 193 6.89 9.33 -11.05
N GLN A 194 7.63 10.40 -10.73
CA GLN A 194 8.25 11.26 -11.74
C GLN A 194 9.38 10.53 -12.48
N ALA A 195 10.23 9.80 -11.75
CA ALA A 195 11.29 8.99 -12.34
C ALA A 195 10.72 7.97 -13.34
N LEU A 196 9.59 7.34 -13.01
CA LEU A 196 8.88 6.41 -13.90
C LEU A 196 8.29 7.10 -15.14
N ARG A 197 7.71 8.30 -15.01
CA ARG A 197 7.07 9.02 -16.15
C ARG A 197 8.05 9.45 -17.23
N PHE A 198 9.29 9.78 -16.86
CA PHE A 198 10.31 10.27 -17.79
C PHE A 198 11.34 9.20 -18.17
N ARG A 199 11.12 7.95 -17.76
CA ARG A 199 12.08 6.88 -18.05
C ARG A 199 11.87 6.35 -19.46
N SER A 200 12.94 6.41 -20.25
CA SER A 200 12.99 5.75 -21.56
C SER A 200 13.01 4.21 -21.38
N PRO A 201 12.36 3.45 -22.27
CA PRO A 201 12.38 1.98 -22.25
C PRO A 201 13.79 1.37 -22.24
N GLU A 202 14.78 2.10 -22.78
CA GLU A 202 16.16 1.66 -22.94
C GLU A 202 17.08 1.99 -21.75
N SER A 203 16.56 2.69 -20.73
CA SER A 203 17.36 3.12 -19.57
C SER A 203 17.77 1.93 -18.69
N GLU A 204 19.07 1.72 -18.53
CA GLU A 204 19.65 0.66 -17.68
C GLU A 204 19.71 1.03 -16.18
N THR A 205 19.51 2.30 -15.84
CA THR A 205 19.64 2.81 -14.47
C THR A 205 18.49 2.30 -13.59
N PRO A 206 18.78 1.51 -12.53
CA PRO A 206 17.74 1.03 -11.63
C PRO A 206 17.08 2.19 -10.89
N LEU A 207 15.80 2.02 -10.51
CA LEU A 207 15.12 2.96 -9.65
C LEU A 207 15.82 3.00 -8.28
N ASP A 208 16.15 4.21 -7.83
CA ASP A 208 16.80 4.41 -6.54
C ASP A 208 15.82 4.09 -5.39
N ALA A 209 16.20 3.13 -4.55
CA ALA A 209 15.46 2.75 -3.36
C ALA A 209 15.87 3.57 -2.11
N LYS A 210 16.87 4.46 -2.22
CA LYS A 210 17.34 5.27 -1.08
C LYS A 210 16.26 6.26 -0.62
N GLY A 211 15.88 6.15 0.64
CA GLY A 211 14.86 6.99 1.27
C GLY A 211 13.41 6.59 0.96
N VAL A 212 13.20 5.40 0.38
CA VAL A 212 11.86 4.83 0.15
C VAL A 212 11.41 4.05 1.40
N PRO A 213 10.16 4.27 1.87
CA PRO A 213 9.58 3.51 3.00
C PRO A 213 9.61 1.99 2.76
N SER A 214 9.72 1.22 3.84
CA SER A 214 9.79 -0.26 3.81
C SER A 214 8.64 -0.90 3.03
N GLU A 215 7.46 -0.29 3.08
CA GLU A 215 6.22 -0.77 2.47
C GLU A 215 6.25 -0.66 0.95
N VAL A 216 7.09 0.24 0.41
CA VAL A 216 7.18 0.53 -1.03
C VAL A 216 8.42 -0.12 -1.66
N ARG A 217 9.41 -0.51 -0.86
CA ARG A 217 10.62 -1.19 -1.36
C ARG A 217 10.33 -2.45 -2.19
N PRO A 218 9.44 -3.38 -1.78
CA PRO A 218 9.14 -4.56 -2.58
C PRO A 218 8.60 -4.21 -3.97
N LEU A 219 7.85 -3.12 -4.09
CA LEU A 219 7.34 -2.64 -5.38
C LEU A 219 8.48 -2.10 -6.26
N VAL A 220 9.42 -1.34 -5.68
CA VAL A 220 10.59 -0.83 -6.41
C VAL A 220 11.48 -1.98 -6.89
N GLU A 221 11.68 -3.00 -6.06
CA GLU A 221 12.43 -4.21 -6.40
C GLU A 221 11.76 -4.99 -7.52
N ALA A 222 10.44 -5.23 -7.43
CA ALA A 222 9.67 -5.90 -8.48
C ALA A 222 9.72 -5.15 -9.81
N LEU A 223 9.63 -3.81 -9.78
CA LEU A 223 9.79 -2.98 -10.97
C LEU A 223 11.19 -3.09 -11.56
N ASN A 224 12.24 -3.02 -10.73
CA ASN A 224 13.63 -3.19 -11.19
C ASN A 224 13.86 -4.57 -11.83
N GLN A 225 13.30 -5.64 -11.25
CA GLN A 225 13.34 -6.98 -11.85
C GLN A 225 12.61 -7.03 -13.20
N LEU A 226 11.43 -6.44 -13.30
CA LEU A 226 10.68 -6.34 -14.56
C LEU A 226 11.50 -5.60 -15.63
N PHE A 227 12.09 -4.45 -15.29
CA PHE A 227 12.92 -3.68 -16.21
C PHE A 227 14.15 -4.48 -16.67
N SER A 228 14.81 -5.19 -15.76
CA SER A 228 15.91 -6.09 -16.11
C SER A 228 15.46 -7.19 -17.07
N ARG A 229 14.29 -7.78 -16.86
CA ARG A 229 13.73 -8.82 -17.74
C ARG A 229 13.44 -8.26 -19.14
N ILE A 230 12.77 -7.11 -19.23
CA ILE A 230 12.46 -6.44 -20.50
C ILE A 230 13.74 -6.09 -21.26
N HIS A 231 14.73 -5.49 -20.58
CA HIS A 231 16.00 -5.14 -21.20
C HIS A 231 16.70 -6.38 -21.77
N SER A 232 16.76 -7.47 -21.00
CA SER A 232 17.35 -8.73 -21.46
C SER A 232 16.63 -9.34 -22.67
N MET A 233 15.32 -9.14 -22.79
CA MET A 233 14.54 -9.58 -23.96
C MET A 233 14.84 -8.72 -25.18
N MET A 234 14.87 -7.38 -25.04
CA MET A 234 15.20 -6.48 -26.14
C MET A 234 16.63 -6.69 -26.68
N VAL A 235 17.62 -6.94 -25.79
CA VAL A 235 18.99 -7.23 -26.22
C VAL A 235 19.06 -8.53 -27.03
N ARG A 236 18.31 -9.56 -26.61
CA ARG A 236 18.21 -10.82 -27.34
C ARG A 236 17.55 -10.64 -28.71
N GLU A 237 16.44 -9.92 -28.77
CA GLU A 237 15.73 -9.60 -30.01
C GLU A 237 16.61 -8.84 -31.00
N ARG A 238 17.34 -7.81 -30.55
CA ARG A 238 18.28 -7.05 -31.37
C ARG A 238 19.42 -7.92 -31.91
N ARG A 239 19.97 -8.81 -31.07
CA ARG A 239 21.02 -9.74 -31.50
C ARG A 239 20.48 -10.73 -32.53
N PHE A 240 19.33 -11.35 -32.26
CA PHE A 240 18.69 -12.28 -33.18
C PHE A 240 18.38 -11.64 -34.54
N THR A 241 17.79 -10.44 -34.56
CA THR A 241 17.49 -9.73 -35.81
C THR A 241 18.75 -9.34 -36.59
N SER A 242 19.80 -8.93 -35.89
CA SER A 242 21.11 -8.65 -36.50
C SER A 242 21.72 -9.92 -37.11
N ASP A 243 21.79 -11.01 -36.34
CA ASP A 243 22.38 -12.27 -36.77
C ASP A 243 21.59 -12.88 -37.94
N ALA A 244 20.26 -12.88 -37.87
CA ALA A 244 19.38 -13.31 -38.95
C ALA A 244 19.61 -12.50 -40.24
N ALA A 245 19.74 -11.16 -40.14
CA ALA A 245 20.00 -10.31 -41.30
C ALA A 245 21.38 -10.58 -41.93
N HIS A 246 22.40 -10.85 -41.11
CA HIS A 246 23.73 -11.21 -41.58
C HIS A 246 23.73 -12.58 -42.26
N GLU A 247 23.16 -13.59 -41.61
CA GLU A 247 23.10 -14.95 -42.12
C GLU A 247 22.28 -15.05 -43.42
N LEU A 248 21.20 -14.28 -43.58
CA LEU A 248 20.41 -14.24 -44.82
C LEU A 248 21.10 -13.50 -45.98
N ARG A 249 21.97 -12.53 -45.69
CA ARG A 249 22.64 -11.73 -46.74
C ARG A 249 23.61 -12.58 -47.57
N SER A 250 24.34 -13.49 -46.94
CA SER A 250 25.29 -14.41 -47.60
C SER A 250 24.65 -15.30 -48.68
N PRO A 251 23.61 -16.10 -48.39
CA PRO A 251 22.96 -16.95 -49.39
C PRO A 251 22.24 -16.12 -50.47
N LEU A 252 21.66 -14.97 -50.12
CA LEU A 252 21.05 -14.07 -51.11
C LEU A 252 22.09 -13.48 -52.08
N ALA A 253 23.28 -13.12 -51.59
CA ALA A 253 24.37 -12.67 -52.45
C ALA A 253 24.86 -13.81 -53.37
N ALA A 254 24.99 -15.02 -52.85
CA ALA A 254 25.37 -16.20 -53.63
C ALA A 254 24.33 -16.52 -54.73
N LEU A 255 23.04 -16.46 -54.40
CA LEU A 255 21.94 -16.64 -55.37
C LEU A 255 21.98 -15.58 -56.47
N LYS A 256 22.26 -14.32 -56.12
CA LYS A 256 22.41 -13.24 -57.10
C LYS A 256 23.55 -13.52 -58.08
N VAL A 257 24.73 -13.89 -57.58
CA VAL A 257 25.89 -14.25 -58.43
C VAL A 257 25.56 -15.44 -59.34
N GLN A 258 24.95 -16.50 -58.81
CA GLN A 258 24.58 -17.67 -59.61
C GLN A 258 23.53 -17.33 -60.69
N THR A 259 22.62 -16.39 -60.41
CA THR A 259 21.67 -15.88 -61.40
C THR A 259 22.38 -15.11 -62.51
N GLU A 260 23.36 -14.25 -62.17
CA GLU A 260 24.17 -13.53 -63.14
C GLU A 260 24.99 -14.48 -64.02
N VAL A 261 25.58 -15.53 -63.45
CA VAL A 261 26.29 -16.58 -64.21
C VAL A 261 25.34 -17.31 -65.16
N ALA A 262 24.14 -17.68 -64.69
CA ALA A 262 23.13 -18.32 -65.54
C ALA A 262 22.70 -17.43 -66.73
N GLN A 263 22.57 -16.12 -66.51
CA GLN A 263 22.24 -15.15 -67.57
C GLN A 263 23.38 -14.97 -68.57
N LEU A 264 24.63 -14.99 -68.11
CA LEU A 264 25.82 -14.85 -68.95
C LEU A 264 26.18 -16.12 -69.75
N SER A 265 25.59 -17.27 -69.40
CA SER A 265 25.89 -18.57 -70.02
C SER A 265 25.37 -18.72 -71.47
N GLY A 266 24.55 -17.79 -71.95
CA GLY A 266 24.12 -17.74 -73.35
C GLY A 266 23.48 -19.04 -73.85
N ASP A 267 23.92 -19.50 -75.03
CA ASP A 267 23.44 -20.72 -75.72
C ASP A 267 24.16 -22.01 -75.33
N ASP A 268 25.11 -22.02 -74.37
CA ASP A 268 25.74 -23.25 -73.90
C ASP A 268 24.80 -24.02 -72.94
N PRO A 269 24.19 -25.15 -73.38
CA PRO A 269 23.20 -25.86 -72.58
C PRO A 269 23.81 -26.46 -71.31
N LEU A 270 25.10 -26.84 -71.35
CA LEU A 270 25.78 -27.48 -70.23
C LEU A 270 26.13 -26.48 -69.12
N SER A 271 26.60 -25.29 -69.47
CA SER A 271 26.86 -24.23 -68.49
C SER A 271 25.57 -23.69 -67.86
N ARG A 272 24.51 -23.57 -68.66
CA ARG A 272 23.18 -23.17 -68.16
C ARG A 272 22.59 -24.18 -67.19
N ASP A 273 22.66 -25.47 -67.49
CA ASP A 273 22.16 -26.55 -66.62
C ASP A 273 22.93 -26.61 -65.29
N LYS A 274 24.26 -26.45 -65.33
CA LYS A 274 25.09 -26.31 -64.13
C LYS A 274 24.71 -25.10 -63.29
N ALA A 275 24.48 -23.93 -63.90
CA ALA A 275 24.10 -22.73 -63.18
C ALA A 275 22.70 -22.85 -62.54
N LEU A 276 21.75 -23.49 -63.22
CA LEU A 276 20.41 -23.79 -62.69
C LEU A 276 20.44 -24.78 -61.52
N THR A 277 21.29 -25.80 -61.59
CA THR A 277 21.50 -26.76 -60.49
C THR A 277 22.13 -26.08 -59.28
N GLN A 278 23.12 -25.21 -59.51
CA GLN A 278 23.73 -24.41 -58.45
C GLN A 278 22.74 -23.43 -57.80
N LEU A 279 21.84 -22.82 -58.59
CA LEU A 279 20.75 -21.98 -58.12
C LEU A 279 19.76 -22.74 -57.24
N HIS A 280 19.31 -23.93 -57.67
CA HIS A 280 18.44 -24.80 -56.86
C HIS A 280 19.11 -25.13 -55.51
N ALA A 281 20.38 -25.54 -55.54
CA ALA A 281 21.14 -25.79 -54.31
C ALA A 281 21.33 -24.53 -53.44
N GLY A 282 21.37 -23.34 -54.04
CA GLY A 282 21.36 -22.06 -53.34
C GLY A 282 20.02 -21.79 -52.64
N ILE A 283 18.90 -22.03 -53.33
CA ILE A 283 17.54 -21.84 -52.81
C ILE A 283 17.30 -22.81 -51.64
N ASP A 284 17.67 -24.08 -51.79
CA ASP A 284 17.54 -25.08 -50.72
C ASP A 284 18.35 -24.73 -49.47
N ARG A 285 19.50 -24.06 -49.63
CA ARG A 285 20.30 -23.56 -48.50
C ARG A 285 19.62 -22.38 -47.81
N ALA A 286 19.06 -21.44 -48.58
CA ALA A 286 18.34 -20.29 -48.03
C ALA A 286 17.06 -20.71 -47.29
N THR A 287 16.27 -21.63 -47.86
CA THR A 287 15.06 -22.18 -47.23
C THR A 287 15.39 -22.84 -45.90
N ARG A 288 16.45 -23.67 -45.85
CA ARG A 288 16.91 -24.29 -44.60
C ARG A 288 17.31 -23.28 -43.53
N LEU A 289 18.02 -22.22 -43.91
CA LEU A 289 18.40 -21.17 -42.99
C LEU A 289 17.17 -20.45 -42.41
N VAL A 290 16.15 -20.19 -43.24
CA VAL A 290 14.87 -19.62 -42.79
C VAL A 290 14.17 -20.57 -41.81
N ASP A 291 14.12 -21.86 -42.10
CA ASP A 291 13.53 -22.87 -41.20
C ASP A 291 14.27 -22.94 -39.86
N GLN A 292 15.61 -22.84 -39.87
CA GLN A 292 16.43 -22.79 -38.66
C GLN A 292 16.17 -21.52 -37.83
N LEU A 293 16.07 -20.36 -38.48
CA LEU A 293 15.72 -19.09 -37.81
C LEU A 293 14.31 -19.11 -37.22
N LEU A 294 13.33 -19.65 -37.95
CA LEU A 294 11.95 -19.81 -37.45
C LEU A 294 11.90 -20.78 -36.26
N THR A 295 12.69 -21.86 -36.31
CA THR A 295 12.83 -22.79 -35.20
C THR A 295 13.41 -22.08 -33.98
N LEU A 296 14.54 -21.38 -34.12
CA LEU A 296 15.16 -20.61 -33.04
C LEU A 296 14.22 -19.55 -32.44
N SER A 297 13.46 -18.84 -33.28
CA SER A 297 12.47 -17.86 -32.81
C SER A 297 11.36 -18.51 -31.96
N ARG A 298 10.89 -19.69 -32.35
CA ARG A 298 9.92 -20.47 -31.54
C ARG A 298 10.54 -20.92 -30.22
N LEU A 299 11.81 -21.33 -30.23
CA LEU A 299 12.56 -21.70 -29.02
C LEU A 299 12.71 -20.54 -28.03
N ASP A 300 13.02 -19.34 -28.51
CA ASP A 300 13.14 -18.14 -27.66
C ASP A 300 11.82 -17.77 -26.98
N SER A 301 10.68 -18.06 -27.63
CA SER A 301 9.35 -17.84 -27.06
C SER A 301 8.97 -18.86 -25.97
N LEU A 302 9.57 -20.07 -25.99
CA LEU A 302 9.34 -21.17 -25.05
C LEU A 302 10.14 -21.05 -23.74
N ASN A 303 10.65 -19.84 -23.41
CA ASN A 303 11.42 -19.58 -22.18
C ASN A 303 10.67 -19.88 -20.86
N ASN A 304 9.39 -20.22 -20.91
CA ASN A 304 8.69 -20.84 -19.78
C ASN A 304 8.73 -22.37 -19.97
N LEU A 305 9.36 -23.07 -19.02
CA LEU A 305 9.33 -24.55 -18.90
C LEU A 305 7.92 -25.08 -18.53
N GLN A 306 6.85 -24.47 -19.03
CA GLN A 306 5.47 -24.77 -18.64
C GLN A 306 4.90 -26.04 -19.30
N ASP A 307 5.59 -26.62 -20.29
CA ASP A 307 5.13 -27.81 -21.04
C ASP A 307 6.09 -29.01 -20.91
N VAL A 308 6.50 -29.35 -19.69
CA VAL A 308 7.30 -30.56 -19.42
C VAL A 308 6.38 -31.78 -19.35
N ALA A 309 6.62 -32.78 -20.19
CA ALA A 309 5.90 -34.04 -20.23
C ALA A 309 6.86 -35.24 -20.09
N GLU A 310 6.30 -36.40 -19.73
CA GLU A 310 7.01 -37.68 -19.84
C GLU A 310 7.07 -38.11 -21.30
N ILE A 311 8.28 -38.36 -21.79
CA ILE A 311 8.56 -38.68 -23.20
C ILE A 311 9.24 -40.04 -23.26
N SER A 312 8.69 -40.96 -24.05
CA SER A 312 9.38 -42.19 -24.45
C SER A 312 10.47 -41.85 -25.47
N LEU A 313 11.75 -42.01 -25.09
CA LEU A 313 12.88 -41.80 -25.99
C LEU A 313 12.87 -42.80 -27.16
N GLU A 314 12.34 -43.99 -26.93
CA GLU A 314 12.24 -45.03 -27.95
C GLU A 314 11.29 -44.60 -29.08
N GLU A 315 10.07 -44.19 -28.73
CA GLU A 315 9.07 -43.71 -29.70
C GLU A 315 9.58 -42.46 -30.45
N LEU A 316 10.23 -41.54 -29.73
CA LEU A 316 10.78 -40.33 -30.32
C LEU A 316 11.89 -40.62 -31.34
N LEU A 317 12.82 -41.52 -31.01
CA LEU A 317 13.90 -41.90 -31.92
C LEU A 317 13.38 -42.70 -33.11
N GLN A 318 12.41 -43.59 -32.91
CA GLN A 318 11.74 -44.32 -34.00
C GLN A 318 11.06 -43.36 -34.97
N SER A 319 10.26 -42.41 -34.47
CA SER A 319 9.60 -41.40 -35.31
C SER A 319 10.62 -40.56 -36.08
N ALA A 320 11.68 -40.08 -35.42
CA ALA A 320 12.68 -39.24 -36.05
C ALA A 320 13.49 -39.97 -37.14
N VAL A 321 13.79 -41.26 -36.95
CA VAL A 321 14.45 -42.10 -37.98
C VAL A 321 13.52 -42.34 -39.17
N MET A 322 12.23 -42.57 -38.92
CA MET A 322 11.23 -42.73 -39.99
C MET A 322 11.08 -41.46 -40.83
N ASP A 323 11.06 -40.29 -40.19
CA ASP A 323 10.94 -38.98 -40.86
C ASP A 323 12.11 -38.70 -41.82
N ILE A 324 13.29 -39.24 -41.53
CA ILE A 324 14.50 -38.99 -42.31
C ILE A 324 14.95 -40.16 -43.20
N TYR A 325 14.23 -41.28 -43.16
CA TYR A 325 14.52 -42.47 -43.95
C TYR A 325 14.57 -42.17 -45.45
N HIS A 326 13.59 -41.42 -45.97
CA HIS A 326 13.50 -41.13 -47.40
C HIS A 326 14.61 -40.17 -47.89
N PRO A 327 14.95 -39.07 -47.18
CA PRO A 327 16.15 -38.27 -47.47
C PRO A 327 17.46 -39.07 -47.40
N ALA A 328 17.63 -39.94 -46.41
CA ALA A 328 18.84 -40.76 -46.24
C ALA A 328 19.04 -41.74 -47.41
N GLN A 329 17.95 -42.39 -47.85
CA GLN A 329 17.96 -43.31 -48.98
C GLN A 329 18.34 -42.62 -50.29
N GLN A 330 17.86 -41.38 -50.51
CA GLN A 330 18.25 -40.56 -51.66
C GLN A 330 19.74 -40.19 -51.64
N ALA A 331 20.32 -40.01 -50.45
CA ALA A 331 21.74 -39.77 -50.26
C ALA A 331 22.60 -41.05 -50.27
N ASN A 332 21.98 -42.23 -50.45
CA ASN A 332 22.62 -43.55 -50.39
C ASN A 332 23.32 -43.80 -49.03
N ILE A 333 22.64 -43.41 -47.94
CA ILE A 333 23.09 -43.55 -46.56
C ILE A 333 22.11 -44.47 -45.82
N ASP A 334 22.64 -45.48 -45.11
CA ASP A 334 21.84 -46.42 -44.32
C ASP A 334 21.72 -45.91 -42.88
N VAL A 335 20.49 -45.70 -42.40
CA VAL A 335 20.23 -45.21 -41.03
C VAL A 335 19.70 -46.37 -40.19
N ARG A 336 20.40 -46.70 -39.11
CA ARG A 336 20.08 -47.84 -38.25
C ARG A 336 19.78 -47.37 -36.84
N LEU A 337 18.65 -47.83 -36.30
CA LEU A 337 18.28 -47.62 -34.91
C LEU A 337 18.52 -48.91 -34.11
N GLN A 338 19.36 -48.83 -33.07
CA GLN A 338 19.66 -49.93 -32.15
C GLN A 338 19.14 -49.58 -30.76
N LEU A 339 18.25 -50.41 -30.22
CA LEU A 339 17.64 -50.22 -28.90
C LEU A 339 18.33 -51.15 -27.88
N ASN A 340 19.30 -50.62 -27.12
CA ASN A 340 19.97 -51.37 -26.06
C ASN A 340 19.31 -51.21 -24.69
N ALA A 341 18.30 -50.34 -24.60
CA ALA A 341 17.45 -50.15 -23.44
C ALA A 341 16.03 -49.86 -23.93
N HIS A 342 15.03 -50.39 -23.23
CA HIS A 342 13.60 -50.22 -23.52
C HIS A 342 12.95 -49.41 -22.40
N ASP A 343 11.76 -48.85 -22.65
CA ASP A 343 10.97 -48.07 -21.68
C ASP A 343 11.74 -46.87 -21.07
N VAL A 344 12.63 -46.25 -21.84
CA VAL A 344 13.41 -45.10 -21.37
C VAL A 344 12.56 -43.84 -21.41
N ILE A 345 11.90 -43.52 -20.29
CA ILE A 345 11.10 -42.31 -20.12
C ILE A 345 11.96 -41.17 -19.57
N ARG A 346 11.83 -39.98 -20.18
CA ARG A 346 12.47 -38.74 -19.71
C ARG A 346 11.46 -37.61 -19.60
N THR A 347 11.62 -36.79 -18.58
CA THR A 347 10.86 -35.55 -18.43
C THR A 347 11.52 -34.43 -19.22
N GLY A 348 10.78 -33.85 -20.16
CA GLY A 348 11.29 -32.79 -21.02
C GLY A 348 10.19 -32.17 -21.87
N GLN A 349 10.55 -31.27 -22.77
CA GLN A 349 9.61 -30.71 -23.75
C GLN A 349 9.66 -31.56 -25.03
N PRO A 350 8.55 -32.23 -25.44
CA PRO A 350 8.56 -33.14 -26.58
C PRO A 350 9.03 -32.49 -27.88
N LEU A 351 8.58 -31.26 -28.13
CA LEU A 351 8.95 -30.47 -29.31
C LEU A 351 10.46 -30.20 -29.38
N LEU A 352 11.08 -29.80 -28.26
CA LEU A 352 12.51 -29.50 -28.19
C LEU A 352 13.37 -30.74 -28.44
N LEU A 353 12.97 -31.85 -27.84
CA LEU A 353 13.71 -33.10 -27.93
C LEU A 353 13.61 -33.69 -29.34
N SER A 354 12.42 -33.60 -29.97
CA SER A 354 12.21 -33.97 -31.38
C SER A 354 13.06 -33.11 -32.32
N LEU A 355 13.08 -31.78 -32.12
CA LEU A 355 13.92 -30.87 -32.91
C LEU A 355 15.41 -31.18 -32.76
N LEU A 356 15.89 -31.48 -31.54
CA LEU A 356 17.28 -31.84 -31.28
C LEU A 356 17.67 -33.11 -32.02
N VAL A 357 16.87 -34.18 -31.90
CA VAL A 357 17.15 -35.46 -32.57
C VAL A 357 17.14 -35.28 -34.07
N ARG A 358 16.15 -34.58 -34.62
CA ARG A 358 16.07 -34.31 -36.06
C ARG A 358 17.27 -33.51 -36.57
N ASN A 359 17.74 -32.52 -35.81
CA ASN A 359 18.93 -31.74 -36.18
C ASN A 359 20.20 -32.60 -36.18
N LEU A 360 20.36 -33.50 -35.20
CA LEU A 360 21.49 -34.44 -35.17
C LEU A 360 21.47 -35.40 -36.36
N LEU A 361 20.31 -35.95 -36.72
CA LEU A 361 20.19 -36.87 -37.86
C LEU A 361 20.36 -36.16 -39.21
N ASP A 362 19.81 -34.95 -39.36
CA ASP A 362 19.99 -34.12 -40.57
C ASP A 362 21.46 -33.75 -40.78
N ASN A 363 22.17 -33.39 -39.70
CA ASN A 363 23.61 -33.18 -39.76
C ASN A 363 24.35 -34.46 -40.15
N ALA A 364 23.99 -35.60 -39.55
CA ALA A 364 24.67 -36.86 -39.81
C ALA A 364 24.59 -37.26 -41.29
N ILE A 365 23.41 -37.15 -41.88
CA ILE A 365 23.20 -37.48 -43.30
C ILE A 365 23.91 -36.49 -44.22
N ARG A 366 24.02 -35.22 -43.82
CA ARG A 366 24.62 -34.17 -44.64
C ARG A 366 26.14 -34.27 -44.74
N TYR A 367 26.81 -34.64 -43.65
CA TYR A 367 28.28 -34.69 -43.60
C TYR A 367 28.83 -36.10 -43.86
N SER A 368 27.98 -37.12 -43.82
CA SER A 368 28.35 -38.48 -44.20
C SER A 368 28.59 -38.62 -45.71
N PRO A 369 29.69 -39.25 -46.15
CA PRO A 369 29.90 -39.60 -47.56
C PRO A 369 28.87 -40.63 -48.07
N GLN A 370 28.71 -40.75 -49.39
CA GLN A 370 27.80 -41.76 -49.96
C GLN A 370 28.24 -43.19 -49.60
N GLY A 371 27.28 -44.05 -49.27
CA GLY A 371 27.53 -45.43 -48.83
C GLY A 371 27.87 -45.57 -47.33
N SER A 372 27.75 -44.50 -46.55
CA SER A 372 27.97 -44.50 -45.10
C SER A 372 26.79 -45.09 -44.35
N VAL A 373 27.05 -45.51 -43.11
CA VAL A 373 26.02 -45.98 -42.16
C VAL A 373 25.95 -45.02 -40.97
N VAL A 374 24.76 -44.52 -40.67
CA VAL A 374 24.47 -43.71 -39.47
C VAL A 374 23.79 -44.60 -38.44
N ASP A 375 24.50 -44.92 -37.36
CA ASP A 375 23.99 -45.71 -36.24
C ASP A 375 23.49 -44.80 -35.10
N VAL A 376 22.23 -44.95 -34.74
CA VAL A 376 21.60 -44.34 -33.57
C VAL A 376 21.41 -45.41 -32.51
N THR A 377 22.11 -45.31 -31.39
CA THR A 377 22.02 -46.32 -30.33
C THR A 377 21.34 -45.76 -29.09
N LEU A 378 20.20 -46.30 -28.67
CA LEU A 378 19.58 -45.92 -27.40
C LEU A 378 20.18 -46.72 -26.24
N HIS A 379 20.78 -46.03 -25.26
CA HIS A 379 21.17 -46.58 -23.97
C HIS A 379 20.34 -45.97 -22.84
N ALA A 380 20.37 -46.57 -21.65
CA ALA A 380 19.60 -46.12 -20.49
C ALA A 380 19.84 -44.64 -20.10
N ARG A 381 20.99 -44.05 -20.43
CA ARG A 381 21.38 -42.67 -20.06
C ARG A 381 21.76 -41.77 -21.23
N SER A 382 21.81 -42.28 -22.46
CA SER A 382 22.33 -41.54 -23.61
C SER A 382 21.87 -42.16 -24.92
N PHE A 383 21.78 -41.38 -25.99
CA PHE A 383 21.63 -41.89 -27.34
C PHE A 383 22.72 -41.33 -28.27
N PRO A 384 23.89 -41.99 -28.41
CA PRO A 384 24.88 -41.56 -29.39
C PRO A 384 24.36 -41.75 -30.83
N VAL A 385 24.62 -40.76 -31.68
CA VAL A 385 24.50 -40.84 -33.14
C VAL A 385 25.92 -40.92 -33.68
N ARG A 386 26.24 -41.98 -34.44
CA ARG A 386 27.59 -42.22 -34.99
C ARG A 386 27.51 -42.42 -36.49
N GLU A 387 28.46 -41.85 -37.19
CA GLU A 387 28.64 -42.01 -38.63
C GLU A 387 29.81 -42.96 -38.89
N HIS A 388 29.62 -43.94 -39.76
CA HIS A 388 30.66 -44.85 -40.23
C HIS A 388 30.87 -44.62 -41.73
N GLY A 389 32.07 -44.17 -42.10
CA GLY A 389 32.44 -43.96 -43.50
C GLY A 389 32.62 -45.29 -44.27
N PRO A 390 32.62 -45.25 -45.62
CA PRO A 390 32.85 -46.43 -46.44
C PRO A 390 34.29 -46.93 -46.22
N GLY A 391 34.44 -48.02 -45.47
CA GLY A 391 35.71 -48.72 -45.25
C GLY A 391 36.18 -48.85 -43.80
N GLU A 392 35.44 -48.35 -42.80
CA GLU A 392 35.82 -48.56 -41.40
C GLU A 392 35.31 -49.90 -40.86
N ALA A 393 36.15 -50.93 -41.00
CA ALA A 393 36.12 -52.12 -40.15
C ALA A 393 36.23 -51.70 -38.65
N PRO A 394 35.66 -52.46 -37.70
CA PRO A 394 35.29 -51.98 -36.36
C PRO A 394 36.43 -51.67 -35.37
N GLU A 395 37.65 -51.37 -35.84
CA GLU A 395 38.85 -51.26 -35.00
C GLU A 395 39.47 -49.86 -34.85
N ARG A 396 38.95 -48.78 -35.47
CA ARG A 396 39.48 -47.43 -35.21
C ARG A 396 38.49 -46.54 -34.48
N ARG A 397 38.48 -46.70 -33.15
CA ARG A 397 37.92 -45.74 -32.22
C ARG A 397 38.88 -44.57 -32.07
N THR A 398 38.54 -43.42 -32.64
CA THR A 398 39.10 -42.14 -32.18
C THR A 398 37.97 -41.32 -31.58
N GLN A 399 38.04 -41.15 -30.25
CA GLN A 399 37.24 -40.21 -29.49
C GLN A 399 37.58 -38.79 -29.96
N SER A 400 36.59 -38.08 -30.50
CA SER A 400 36.53 -36.61 -30.37
C SER A 400 35.28 -36.31 -29.54
N GLY A 401 35.51 -35.60 -28.44
CA GLY A 401 34.52 -35.25 -27.42
C GLY A 401 33.76 -33.97 -27.70
#